data_AF-A0A5P8YZK2-F1
#
_entry.id   AF-A0A5P8YZK2-F1
#
_cell.length_a   1.000
_cell.length_b   1.000
_cell.length_c   1.000
_cell.angle_alpha   90.00
_cell.angle_beta   90.00
_cell.angle_gamma   90.00
#
_symmetry.space_group_name_H-M   'P 1'
#
loop_
_entity.id
_entity.type
_entity.pdbx_description
1 polymer ?
#
loop_
_entity_poly.entity_id
_entity_poly.type
_entity_poly.pdbx_seq_one_letter_code
_entity_poly.pdbx_strand_id
1 'polypeptide(L)'
;MPVTSDIVASYRGPGRVVGRLLSDGRREERALAILMAACLLYFLSRLPSLARDAHLQGEDLNPLLGGALFGWIFIAPLLMYGIAGVSHMLARVLGGKGTWFGARMALFWALLASSPLVLLNGLVAGFIGPGPGLTVVGLLWVVVFLWFWISGLRVAEKGASPA
;
A
#
# COMPACT_ATOMS: atom_id res chain seq x y z
N MET A 1 -13.54 -13.92 1.55
CA MET A 1 -14.54 -12.88 1.20
C MET A 1 -13.97 -12.04 0.05
N PRO A 2 -14.79 -11.32 -0.74
CA PRO A 2 -14.27 -10.46 -1.80
C PRO A 2 -13.39 -9.34 -1.22
N VAL A 3 -12.23 -9.13 -1.83
CA VAL A 3 -11.19 -8.18 -1.40
C VAL A 3 -11.73 -6.76 -1.22
N THR A 4 -12.73 -6.36 -2.03
CA THR A 4 -13.39 -5.05 -1.96
C THR A 4 -14.14 -4.83 -0.64
N SER A 5 -14.79 -5.86 -0.09
CA SER A 5 -15.48 -5.79 1.20
C SER A 5 -14.47 -5.62 2.36
N ASP A 6 -13.33 -6.30 2.26
CA ASP A 6 -12.27 -6.21 3.25
C ASP A 6 -11.57 -4.84 3.24
N ILE A 7 -11.49 -4.17 2.07
CA ILE A 7 -11.03 -2.77 1.97
C ILE A 7 -11.96 -1.86 2.77
N VAL A 8 -13.27 -1.93 2.55
CA VAL A 8 -14.25 -1.11 3.31
C VAL A 8 -14.23 -1.44 4.80
N ALA A 9 -14.08 -2.72 5.16
CA ALA A 9 -13.95 -3.15 6.54
C ALA A 9 -12.67 -2.61 7.21
N SER A 10 -11.59 -2.39 6.45
CA SER A 10 -10.33 -1.85 6.95
C SER A 10 -10.45 -0.39 7.40
N TYR A 11 -11.38 0.37 6.82
CA TYR A 11 -11.69 1.73 7.31
C TYR A 11 -12.38 1.72 8.68
N ARG A 12 -13.08 0.64 9.06
CA ARG A 12 -13.73 0.50 10.36
C ARG A 12 -12.87 -0.23 11.41
N GLY A 13 -11.92 -1.06 10.98
CA GLY A 13 -11.14 -1.89 11.89
C GLY A 13 -9.98 -2.59 11.19
N PRO A 14 -8.89 -1.88 10.84
CA PRO A 14 -7.81 -2.42 10.02
C PRO A 14 -7.09 -3.59 10.69
N GLY A 15 -6.90 -3.53 12.01
CA GLY A 15 -6.29 -4.63 12.77
C GLY A 15 -7.14 -5.91 12.76
N ARG A 16 -8.48 -5.80 12.71
CA ARG A 16 -9.38 -6.96 12.68
C ARG A 16 -9.29 -7.71 11.34
N VAL A 17 -9.09 -6.97 10.25
CA VAL A 17 -8.92 -7.54 8.91
C VAL A 17 -7.58 -8.25 8.81
N VAL A 18 -6.48 -7.60 9.24
CA VAL A 18 -5.16 -8.23 9.29
C VAL A 18 -5.15 -9.48 10.17
N GLY A 19 -5.80 -9.45 11.35
CA GLY A 19 -5.94 -10.63 12.21
C GLY A 19 -6.64 -11.80 11.51
N ARG A 20 -7.71 -11.53 10.74
CA ARG A 20 -8.40 -12.56 9.93
C ARG A 20 -7.53 -13.09 8.80
N LEU A 21 -6.81 -12.22 8.09
CA LEU A 21 -5.87 -12.60 7.03
C LEU A 21 -4.74 -13.48 7.56
N LEU A 22 -4.31 -13.26 8.82
CA LEU A 22 -3.29 -14.08 9.47
C LEU A 22 -3.84 -15.42 10.00
N SER A 23 -5.10 -15.48 10.42
CA SER A 23 -5.74 -16.73 10.86
C SER A 23 -6.08 -17.69 9.70
N ASP A 24 -6.18 -17.17 8.48
CA ASP A 24 -6.51 -17.93 7.26
C ASP A 24 -5.36 -18.84 6.75
N GLY A 25 -4.28 -18.98 7.53
CA GLY A 25 -3.11 -19.79 7.20
C GLY A 25 -2.00 -19.00 6.46
N ARG A 26 -0.76 -19.47 6.59
CA ARG A 26 0.41 -18.82 5.97
C ARG A 26 0.38 -19.00 4.46
N ARG A 27 -0.08 -17.98 3.74
CA ARG A 27 -0.14 -17.95 2.26
C ARG A 27 0.69 -16.78 1.72
N GLU A 28 1.95 -17.05 1.40
CA GLU A 28 2.84 -16.05 0.78
C GLU A 28 2.36 -15.61 -0.60
N GLU A 29 1.72 -16.51 -1.35
CA GLU A 29 1.07 -16.20 -2.63
C GLU A 29 0.04 -15.07 -2.52
N ARG A 30 -0.78 -15.07 -1.45
CA ARG A 30 -1.79 -14.03 -1.22
C ARG A 30 -1.14 -12.69 -0.93
N ALA A 31 -0.05 -12.69 -0.15
CA ALA A 31 0.71 -11.48 0.17
C ALA A 31 1.27 -10.84 -1.10
N LEU A 32 1.84 -11.66 -2.00
CA LEU A 32 2.32 -11.20 -3.30
C LEU A 32 1.19 -10.71 -4.20
N ALA A 33 0.06 -11.42 -4.25
CA ALA A 33 -1.10 -10.98 -5.04
C ALA A 33 -1.64 -9.61 -4.57
N ILE A 34 -1.72 -9.40 -3.25
CA ILE A 34 -2.11 -8.11 -2.64
C ILE A 34 -1.12 -7.01 -3.00
N LEU A 35 0.18 -7.29 -2.92
CA LEU A 35 1.23 -6.34 -3.28
C LEU A 35 1.18 -5.98 -4.76
N MET A 36 1.04 -6.96 -5.65
CA MET A 36 0.92 -6.76 -7.09
C MET A 36 -0.33 -5.93 -7.44
N ALA A 37 -1.47 -6.22 -6.78
CA ALA A 37 -2.68 -5.42 -6.94
C ALA A 37 -2.47 -3.98 -6.47
N ALA A 38 -1.82 -3.77 -5.32
CA ALA A 38 -1.48 -2.43 -4.84
C ALA A 38 -0.57 -1.70 -5.83
N CYS A 39 0.50 -2.33 -6.33
CA CYS A 39 1.38 -1.75 -7.33
C CYS A 39 0.64 -1.33 -8.60
N LEU A 40 -0.28 -2.16 -9.10
CA LEU A 40 -1.09 -1.84 -10.27
C LEU A 40 -2.00 -0.62 -10.01
N LEU A 41 -2.65 -0.55 -8.84
CA LEU A 41 -3.49 0.60 -8.48
C LEU A 41 -2.67 1.90 -8.34
N TYR A 42 -1.46 1.83 -7.78
CA TYR A 42 -0.57 2.97 -7.69
C TYR A 42 -0.05 3.41 -9.07
N PHE A 43 0.22 2.46 -9.98
CA PHE A 43 0.52 2.77 -11.37
C PHE A 43 -0.66 3.49 -12.04
N LEU A 44 -1.89 2.97 -11.89
CA LEU A 44 -3.12 3.59 -12.41
C LEU A 44 -3.30 5.02 -11.88
N SER A 45 -3.00 5.24 -10.60
CA SER A 45 -3.00 6.57 -9.99
C SER A 45 -2.02 7.54 -10.65
N ARG A 46 -0.90 7.07 -11.22
CA ARG A 46 0.13 7.94 -11.82
C ARG A 46 -0.14 8.26 -13.29
N LEU A 47 -0.97 7.48 -13.98
CA LEU A 47 -1.39 7.73 -15.36
C LEU A 47 -1.87 9.18 -15.61
N PRO A 48 -2.83 9.74 -14.86
CA PRO A 48 -3.33 11.09 -15.12
C PRO A 48 -2.26 12.17 -14.94
N SER A 49 -1.36 12.03 -13.95
CA SER A 49 -0.23 12.96 -13.78
C SER A 49 0.78 12.85 -14.92
N LEU A 50 1.15 11.64 -15.34
CA LEU A 50 2.12 11.43 -16.42
C LEU A 50 1.59 11.92 -17.76
N ALA A 51 0.29 11.72 -18.03
CA ALA A 51 -0.37 12.24 -19.22
C ALA A 51 -0.37 13.78 -19.26
N ARG A 52 -0.58 14.42 -18.10
CA ARG A 52 -0.48 15.88 -17.98
C ARG A 52 0.95 16.35 -18.25
N ASP A 53 1.94 15.72 -17.63
CA ASP A 53 3.35 16.11 -17.77
C ASP A 53 3.82 15.96 -19.22
N ALA A 54 3.50 14.83 -19.87
CA ALA A 54 3.77 14.60 -21.29
C ALA A 54 3.15 15.68 -22.17
N HIS A 55 1.90 16.06 -21.91
CA HIS A 55 1.20 17.09 -22.68
C HIS A 55 1.81 18.50 -22.48
N LEU A 56 2.20 18.85 -21.25
CA LEU A 56 2.76 20.17 -20.94
C LEU A 56 4.21 20.33 -21.40
N GLN A 57 5.01 19.27 -21.35
CA GLN A 57 6.44 19.29 -21.67
C GLN A 57 6.71 18.91 -23.13
N GLY A 58 5.70 18.42 -23.86
CA GLY A 58 5.85 17.94 -25.23
C GLY A 58 6.65 16.63 -25.32
N GLU A 59 6.69 15.86 -24.24
CA GLU A 59 7.38 14.58 -24.18
C GLU A 59 6.47 13.42 -24.65
N ASP A 60 7.09 12.33 -25.11
CA ASP A 60 6.35 11.12 -25.44
C ASP A 60 5.83 10.41 -24.18
N LEU A 61 4.53 10.12 -24.18
CA LEU A 61 3.87 9.45 -23.06
C LEU A 61 4.33 7.99 -22.89
N ASN A 62 4.60 7.26 -23.99
CA ASN A 62 4.92 5.84 -23.94
C ASN A 62 6.18 5.52 -23.11
N PRO A 63 7.31 6.23 -23.30
CA PRO A 63 8.50 6.08 -22.44
C PRO A 63 8.22 6.35 -20.96
N LEU A 64 7.46 7.40 -20.65
CA LEU A 64 7.08 7.76 -19.27
C LEU A 64 6.23 6.66 -18.61
N LEU A 65 5.24 6.14 -19.34
CA LEU A 65 4.41 5.02 -18.89
C LEU A 65 5.22 3.74 -18.72
N GLY A 66 6.13 3.43 -19.65
CA GLY A 66 7.01 2.27 -19.57
C GLY A 66 7.92 2.32 -18.34
N GLY A 67 8.54 3.46 -18.07
CA GLY A 67 9.36 3.67 -16.88
C GLY A 67 8.57 3.55 -15.58
N ALA A 68 7.38 4.14 -15.53
CA ALA A 68 6.51 4.05 -14.36
C ALA A 68 6.02 2.61 -14.10
N LEU A 69 5.61 1.88 -15.14
CA LEU A 69 5.16 0.49 -15.04
C LEU A 69 6.30 -0.41 -14.57
N PHE A 70 7.50 -0.25 -15.13
CA PHE A 70 8.69 -0.98 -14.69
C PHE A 70 9.01 -0.69 -13.22
N GLY A 71 8.98 0.58 -12.83
CA GLY A 71 9.19 1.01 -11.44
C GLY A 71 8.18 0.36 -10.47
N TRP A 72 6.89 0.33 -10.81
CA TRP A 72 5.86 -0.23 -9.93
C TRP A 72 5.81 -1.75 -9.92
N ILE A 73 6.15 -2.43 -11.02
CA ILE A 73 6.06 -3.90 -11.11
C ILE A 73 7.35 -4.58 -10.64
N PHE A 74 8.52 -3.99 -10.86
CA PHE A 74 9.80 -4.62 -10.54
C PHE A 74 10.48 -3.96 -9.32
N ILE A 75 10.57 -2.64 -9.30
CA ILE A 75 11.34 -1.93 -8.26
C ILE A 75 10.53 -1.82 -6.95
N ALA A 76 9.25 -1.43 -7.04
CA ALA A 76 8.41 -1.18 -5.87
C ALA A 76 8.22 -2.43 -5.00
N PRO A 77 7.97 -3.65 -5.54
CA PRO A 77 7.87 -4.85 -4.71
C PRO A 77 9.16 -5.15 -3.96
N LEU A 78 10.31 -4.96 -4.60
CA LEU A 78 11.62 -5.18 -4.00
C LEU A 78 11.88 -4.19 -2.85
N LEU A 79 11.57 -2.91 -3.06
CA LEU A 79 11.62 -1.88 -2.03
C LEU A 79 10.66 -2.20 -0.87
N MET A 80 9.41 -2.57 -1.17
CA MET A 80 8.41 -2.92 -0.16
C MET A 80 8.84 -4.15 0.66
N TYR A 81 9.52 -5.12 0.05
CA TYR A 81 10.08 -6.26 0.76
C TYR A 81 11.20 -5.84 1.72
N GLY A 82 12.07 -4.94 1.28
CA GLY A 82 13.10 -4.32 2.11
C GLY A 82 12.50 -3.56 3.29
N ILE A 83 11.52 -2.69 3.03
CA ILE A 83 10.81 -1.92 4.07
C ILE A 83 10.10 -2.87 5.04
N ALA A 84 9.42 -3.91 4.55
CA ALA A 84 8.78 -4.89 5.43
C ALA A 84 9.79 -5.57 6.36
N GLY A 85 10.99 -5.85 5.86
CA GLY A 85 12.07 -6.40 6.67
C GLY A 85 12.60 -5.43 7.72
N VAL A 86 12.85 -4.17 7.35
CA VAL A 86 13.25 -3.11 8.28
C VAL A 86 12.17 -2.88 9.34
N SER A 87 10.91 -2.90 8.93
CA SER A 87 9.75 -2.71 9.81
C SER A 87 9.65 -3.82 10.85
N HIS A 88 9.85 -5.08 10.44
CA HIS A 88 9.90 -6.19 11.36
C HIS A 88 11.12 -6.11 12.28
N MET A 89 12.26 -5.64 11.78
CA MET A 89 13.46 -5.44 12.60
C MET A 89 13.24 -4.38 13.68
N LEU A 90 12.62 -3.25 13.34
CA LEU A 90 12.21 -2.22 14.31
C LEU A 90 11.19 -2.77 15.32
N ALA A 91 10.19 -3.51 14.85
CA ALA A 91 9.18 -4.12 15.73
C ALA A 91 9.80 -5.12 16.72
N ARG A 92 10.79 -5.91 16.27
CA ARG A 92 11.54 -6.83 17.13
C ARG A 92 12.35 -6.08 18.18
N VAL A 93 13.01 -4.97 17.82
CA VAL A 93 13.74 -4.10 18.77
C VAL A 93 12.80 -3.51 19.82
N LEU A 94 11.55 -3.22 19.45
CA LEU A 94 10.50 -2.72 20.34
C LEU A 94 9.76 -3.83 21.13
N GLY A 95 10.23 -5.09 21.09
CA GLY A 95 9.69 -6.19 21.89
C GLY A 95 8.55 -6.99 21.24
N GLY A 96 8.36 -6.85 19.92
CA GLY A 96 7.36 -7.59 19.14
C GLY A 96 7.69 -9.08 19.00
N LYS A 97 6.67 -9.94 19.16
CA LYS A 97 6.77 -11.41 19.04
C LYS A 97 6.16 -11.94 17.73
N GLY A 98 5.85 -11.04 16.78
CA GLY A 98 5.23 -11.37 15.51
C GLY A 98 6.16 -12.15 14.58
N THR A 99 5.57 -12.74 13.53
CA THR A 99 6.35 -13.38 12.47
C THR A 99 6.70 -12.38 11.37
N TRP A 100 7.83 -12.61 10.68
CA TRP A 100 8.20 -11.87 9.46
C TRP A 100 7.05 -11.83 8.42
N PHE A 101 6.27 -12.91 8.34
CA PHE A 101 5.10 -12.99 7.47
C PHE A 101 3.98 -12.03 7.91
N GLY A 102 3.72 -11.94 9.22
CA GLY A 102 2.72 -11.03 9.78
C GLY A 102 3.01 -9.57 9.48
N ALA A 103 4.27 -9.15 9.65
CA ALA A 103 4.69 -7.78 9.36
C ALA A 103 4.54 -7.42 7.86
N ARG A 104 4.92 -8.34 6.95
CA ARG A 104 4.76 -8.15 5.50
C ARG A 104 3.29 -8.04 5.11
N MET A 105 2.45 -8.95 5.60
CA MET A 105 1.02 -8.94 5.30
C MET A 105 0.36 -7.65 5.80
N ALA A 106 0.70 -7.17 6.99
CA ALA A 106 0.20 -5.91 7.51
C ALA A 106 0.59 -4.72 6.63
N LEU A 107 1.84 -4.65 6.17
CA LEU A 107 2.31 -3.58 5.27
C LEU A 107 1.60 -3.63 3.91
N PHE A 108 1.57 -4.81 3.28
CA PHE A 108 0.96 -4.95 1.94
C PHE A 108 -0.54 -4.69 1.98
N TRP A 109 -1.20 -5.13 3.04
CA TRP A 109 -2.62 -4.84 3.25
C TRP A 109 -2.87 -3.34 3.47
N ALA A 110 -2.05 -2.66 4.28
CA ALA A 110 -2.16 -1.22 4.47
C ALA A 110 -1.98 -0.46 3.15
N LEU A 111 -1.05 -0.90 2.31
CA LEU A 111 -0.82 -0.34 0.98
C LEU A 111 -2.07 -0.49 0.10
N LEU A 112 -2.64 -1.69 0.02
CA LEU A 112 -3.85 -1.96 -0.76
C LEU A 112 -5.08 -1.21 -0.21
N ALA A 113 -5.28 -1.21 1.11
CA ALA A 113 -6.41 -0.52 1.74
C ALA A 113 -6.35 1.00 1.56
N SER A 114 -5.14 1.57 1.44
CA SER A 114 -4.93 3.00 1.16
C SER A 114 -5.12 3.38 -0.32
N SER A 115 -5.27 2.40 -1.22
CA SER A 115 -5.37 2.63 -2.66
C SER A 115 -6.47 3.60 -3.12
N PRO A 116 -7.68 3.68 -2.51
CA PRO A 116 -8.69 4.65 -2.95
C PRO A 116 -8.23 6.10 -2.77
N LEU A 117 -7.49 6.39 -1.69
CA LEU A 117 -6.94 7.72 -1.43
C LEU A 117 -5.78 8.05 -2.37
N VAL A 118 -4.97 7.06 -2.73
CA VAL A 118 -3.89 7.23 -3.72
C VAL A 118 -4.47 7.53 -5.10
N LEU A 119 -5.46 6.76 -5.55
CA LEU A 119 -6.14 7.01 -6.81
C LEU A 119 -6.74 8.41 -6.85
N LEU A 120 -7.36 8.85 -5.75
CA LEU A 120 -7.86 10.22 -5.63
C LEU A 120 -6.73 11.25 -5.71
N ASN A 121 -5.61 11.02 -5.03
CA ASN A 121 -4.43 11.90 -5.09
C ASN A 121 -3.89 12.02 -6.52
N GLY A 122 -3.78 10.90 -7.23
CA GLY A 122 -3.36 10.84 -8.62
C GLY A 122 -4.27 11.62 -9.57
N LEU A 123 -5.58 11.46 -9.41
CA LEU A 123 -6.57 12.23 -10.19
C LEU A 123 -6.43 13.72 -9.90
N VAL A 124 -6.30 14.13 -8.64
CA VAL A 124 -6.09 15.54 -8.27
C VAL A 124 -4.80 16.07 -8.89
N ALA A 125 -3.70 15.31 -8.87
CA ALA A 125 -2.44 15.69 -9.49
C ALA A 125 -2.57 15.87 -11.03
N GLY A 126 -3.25 14.96 -11.73
CA GLY A 126 -3.37 15.04 -13.18
C GLY A 126 -4.36 16.09 -13.67
N PHE A 127 -5.53 16.22 -13.03
CA PHE A 127 -6.56 17.16 -13.48
C PHE A 127 -6.31 18.59 -13.00
N ILE A 128 -5.98 18.76 -11.71
CA ILE A 128 -5.83 20.09 -11.10
C ILE A 128 -4.38 20.56 -11.19
N GLY A 129 -3.42 19.66 -10.98
CA GLY A 129 -1.99 20.00 -10.90
C GLY A 129 -1.53 20.32 -9.48
N PRO A 130 -0.31 20.87 -9.33
CA PRO A 130 0.27 21.18 -8.02
C PRO A 130 -0.54 22.27 -7.30
N GLY A 131 -0.95 22.00 -6.05
CA GLY A 131 -1.71 22.95 -5.25
C GLY A 131 -2.07 22.45 -3.85
N PRO A 132 -2.81 23.26 -3.06
CA PRO A 132 -3.19 22.91 -1.69
C PRO A 132 -4.02 21.63 -1.62
N GLY A 133 -4.93 21.42 -2.58
CA GLY A 133 -5.76 20.21 -2.64
C GLY A 133 -4.94 18.93 -2.80
N LEU A 134 -3.90 18.94 -3.65
CA LEU A 134 -2.99 17.81 -3.81
C LEU A 134 -2.24 17.50 -2.51
N THR A 135 -1.78 18.55 -1.83
CA THR A 135 -1.05 18.43 -0.56
C THR A 135 -1.94 17.87 0.54
N VAL A 136 -3.17 18.36 0.66
CA VAL A 136 -4.14 17.88 1.67
C VAL A 136 -4.51 16.41 1.44
N VAL A 137 -4.82 16.03 0.19
CA VAL A 137 -5.16 14.63 -0.13
C VAL A 137 -3.94 13.72 0.09
N GLY A 138 -2.74 14.20 -0.24
CA GLY A 138 -1.49 13.47 0.00
C GLY A 138 -1.23 13.26 1.49
N LEU A 139 -1.41 14.30 2.30
CA LEU A 139 -1.27 14.23 3.76
C LEU A 139 -2.31 13.26 4.36
N LEU A 140 -3.57 13.36 3.93
CA LEU A 140 -4.63 12.44 4.34
C LEU A 140 -4.30 10.99 3.99
N TRP A 141 -3.78 10.75 2.79
CA TRP A 141 -3.31 9.43 2.40
C TRP A 141 -2.20 8.91 3.33
N VAL A 142 -1.16 9.71 3.60
CA VAL A 142 -0.06 9.31 4.50
C VAL A 142 -0.58 8.99 5.90
N VAL A 143 -1.47 9.82 6.45
CA VAL A 143 -2.06 9.61 7.78
C VAL A 143 -2.86 8.31 7.82
N VAL A 144 -3.70 8.05 6.81
CA VAL A 144 -4.51 6.83 6.73
C VAL A 144 -3.63 5.59 6.53
N PHE A 145 -2.60 5.69 5.67
CA PHE A 145 -1.63 4.61 5.46
C PHE A 145 -0.90 4.26 6.77
N LEU A 146 -0.37 5.26 7.49
CA LEU A 146 0.28 5.05 8.78
C LEU A 146 -0.69 4.45 9.81
N TRP A 147 -1.93 4.92 9.84
CA TRP A 147 -2.96 4.37 10.73
C TRP A 147 -3.25 2.90 10.46
N PHE A 148 -3.43 2.52 9.19
CA PHE A 148 -3.64 1.12 8.79
C PHE A 148 -2.43 0.26 9.09
N TRP A 149 -1.24 0.77 8.79
CA TRP A 149 0.00 0.05 9.00
C TRP A 149 0.31 -0.18 10.48
N ILE A 150 0.25 0.85 11.33
CA ILE A 150 0.48 0.72 12.79
C ILE A 150 -0.56 -0.20 13.42
N SER A 151 -1.82 -0.07 13.03
CA SER A 151 -2.90 -0.93 13.54
C SER A 151 -2.73 -2.38 13.13
N GLY A 152 -2.33 -2.65 11.87
CA GLY A 152 -2.03 -3.98 11.38
C GLY A 152 -0.79 -4.59 12.06
N LEU A 153 0.26 -3.78 12.24
CA LEU A 153 1.49 -4.20 12.89
C LEU A 153 1.24 -4.57 14.35
N ARG A 154 0.47 -3.78 15.10
CA ARG A 154 0.09 -4.12 16.49
C ARG A 154 -0.64 -5.45 16.61
N VAL A 155 -1.46 -5.82 15.62
CA VAL A 155 -2.17 -7.12 15.62
C VAL A 155 -1.24 -8.26 15.22
N ALA A 156 -0.39 -8.05 14.21
CA ALA A 156 0.61 -9.03 13.79
C ALA A 156 1.63 -9.35 14.90
N GLU A 157 2.01 -8.34 15.70
CA GLU A 157 3.00 -8.46 16.77
C GLU A 157 2.43 -9.00 18.09
N LYS A 158 1.10 -8.88 18.32
CA LYS A 158 0.43 -9.48 19.49
C LYS A 158 0.38 -11.01 19.45
N GLY A 159 0.75 -11.61 18.31
CA GLY A 159 0.84 -13.05 18.15
C GLY A 159 -0.54 -13.68 17.96
N ALA A 160 -0.63 -14.55 16.95
CA ALA A 160 -1.62 -15.61 16.96
C ALA A 160 -1.46 -16.35 18.29
N SER A 161 -2.49 -16.33 19.14
CA SER A 161 -2.58 -17.30 20.23
C SER A 161 -2.44 -18.69 19.61
N PRO A 162 -1.50 -19.52 20.07
CA PRO A 162 -1.56 -20.94 19.76
C PRO A 162 -2.86 -21.44 20.40
N ALA A 163 -3.80 -21.87 19.56
CA ALA A 163 -4.86 -22.76 19.97
C ALA A 163 -4.46 -24.16 19.49
#